data_AF-A0A383F4H2-F1
#
_entry.id   AF-A0A383F4H2-F1
#
_cell.length_a   1.000
_cell.length_b   1.000
_cell.length_c   1.000
_cell.angle_alpha   90.00
_cell.angle_beta   90.00
_cell.angle_gamma   90.00
#
_symmetry.space_group_name_H-M   'P 1'
#
loop_
_entity.id
_entity.type
_entity.pdbx_description
1 polymer ?
#
loop_
_entity_poly.entity_id
_entity_poly.type
_entity_poly.pdbx_seq_one_letter_code
_entity_poly.pdbx_strand_id
1 'polypeptide(L)' 'ATLLLDNDSHPEAEIDQVTTPMGATIAGLNEMEHQGFSSAMIKGITTSTEKVNRLFKKD' A
#
# COMPACT_ATOMS: atom_id res chain seq x y z
N ALA A 1 2.02 2.94 -11.61
CA ALA A 1 2.65 3.95 -10.73
C ALA A 1 2.48 5.38 -11.26
N THR A 2 1.98 5.56 -12.49
CA THR A 2 1.81 6.85 -13.17
C THR A 2 1.06 7.90 -12.34
N LEU A 3 -0.05 7.54 -11.66
CA LEU A 3 -0.81 8.50 -10.85
C LEU A 3 0.03 9.19 -9.76
N LEU A 4 0.82 8.44 -8.99
CA LEU A 4 1.67 9.03 -7.93
C LEU A 4 2.96 9.67 -8.45
N LEU A 5 3.40 9.31 -9.66
CA LEU A 5 4.63 9.84 -10.26
C LEU A 5 4.37 11.12 -11.06
N ASP A 6 3.17 11.22 -11.65
CA ASP A 6 2.80 12.31 -12.54
C ASP A 6 1.97 13.37 -11.81
N ASN A 7 1.30 13.03 -10.69
CA ASN A 7 0.52 13.95 -9.89
C ASN A 7 1.18 14.21 -8.53
N ASP A 8 1.28 15.49 -8.16
CA ASP A 8 1.76 15.96 -6.84
C ASP A 8 0.60 16.02 -5.83
N SER A 9 -0.20 14.97 -5.80
CA SER A 9 -1.41 14.86 -4.96
C SER A 9 -1.18 13.84 -3.85
N HIS A 10 -1.96 13.99 -2.77
CA HIS A 10 -1.92 13.01 -1.69
C HIS A 10 -2.42 11.65 -2.23
N PRO A 11 -1.75 10.51 -1.94
CA PRO A 11 -2.14 9.21 -2.47
C PRO A 11 -3.62 8.84 -2.26
N GLU A 12 -4.20 9.26 -1.14
CA GLU A 12 -5.63 9.10 -0.86
C GLU A 12 -6.52 9.77 -1.92
N ALA A 13 -6.15 10.96 -2.41
CA ALA A 13 -6.91 11.66 -3.44
C ALA A 13 -6.89 10.92 -4.78
N GLU A 14 -5.78 10.26 -5.10
CA GLU A 14 -5.67 9.41 -6.29
C GLU A 14 -6.51 8.14 -6.16
N ILE A 15 -6.60 7.57 -4.94
CA ILE A 15 -7.49 6.45 -4.64
C ILE A 15 -8.94 6.90 -4.81
N ASP A 16 -9.34 8.02 -4.21
CA ASP A 16 -10.69 8.59 -4.33
C ASP A 16 -11.07 8.85 -5.79
N GLN A 17 -10.13 9.35 -6.61
CA GLN A 17 -10.38 9.65 -8.03
C GLN A 17 -10.81 8.41 -8.83
N VAL A 18 -10.27 7.23 -8.52
CA VAL A 18 -10.57 5.98 -9.23
C VAL A 18 -11.58 5.09 -8.48
N THR A 19 -12.08 5.56 -7.34
CA THR A 19 -12.94 4.79 -6.43
C THR A 19 -14.31 5.43 -6.35
N THR A 20 -15.24 4.91 -7.15
CA THR A 20 -16.63 5.36 -7.12
C THR A 20 -17.46 4.55 -6.11
N PRO A 21 -18.50 5.15 -5.48
CA PRO A 21 -19.44 4.41 -4.65
C PRO A 21 -20.04 3.23 -5.41
N MET A 22 -20.01 2.03 -4.81
CA MET A 22 -20.47 0.77 -5.43
C MET A 22 -19.73 0.35 -6.72
N GLY A 23 -18.58 0.97 -7.02
CA GLY A 23 -17.77 0.63 -8.19
C GLY A 23 -16.93 -0.65 -8.05
N ALA A 24 -16.35 -1.10 -9.16
CA ALA A 24 -15.47 -2.27 -9.18
C ALA A 24 -14.19 -2.06 -8.33
N THR A 25 -13.62 -0.84 -8.34
CA THR A 25 -12.41 -0.52 -7.57
C THR A 25 -12.63 -0.65 -6.07
N ILE A 26 -13.71 -0.07 -5.51
CA ILE A 26 -13.99 -0.17 -4.07
C ILE A 26 -14.31 -1.61 -3.66
N ALA A 27 -15.00 -2.37 -4.50
CA ALA A 27 -15.27 -3.79 -4.24
C ALA A 27 -13.97 -4.61 -4.15
N GLY A 28 -13.03 -4.37 -5.07
CA GLY A 28 -11.72 -5.02 -5.05
C GLY A 28 -10.88 -4.62 -3.85
N LEU A 29 -10.79 -3.31 -3.54
CA LEU A 29 -10.07 -2.80 -2.36
C LEU A 29 -10.64 -3.38 -1.07
N ASN A 30 -11.96 -3.43 -0.94
CA ASN A 30 -12.60 -3.97 0.25
C ASN A 30 -12.32 -5.47 0.41
N GLU A 31 -12.40 -6.27 -0.65
CA GLU A 31 -12.04 -7.69 -0.58
C GLU A 31 -10.56 -7.87 -0.17
N MET A 32 -9.64 -7.09 -0.76
CA MET A 32 -8.23 -7.13 -0.38
C MET A 32 -8.02 -6.81 1.11
N GLU A 33 -8.72 -5.81 1.64
CA GLU A 33 -8.65 -5.47 3.06
C GLU A 33 -9.27 -6.55 3.96
N HIS A 34 -10.38 -7.17 3.54
CA HIS A 34 -10.93 -8.35 4.22
C HIS A 34 -9.94 -9.52 4.30
N GLN A 35 -9.07 -9.67 3.29
CA GLN A 35 -7.96 -10.64 3.29
C GLN A 35 -6.71 -10.15 4.05
N GLY A 36 -6.76 -8.97 4.68
CA GLY A 36 -5.68 -8.44 5.52
C GLY A 36 -4.54 -7.77 4.76
N PHE A 37 -4.79 -7.29 3.54
CA PHE A 37 -3.78 -6.70 2.66
C PHE A 37 -2.93 -5.61 3.33
N SER A 38 -3.54 -4.56 3.90
CA SER A 38 -2.79 -3.47 4.55
C SER A 38 -1.88 -3.96 5.68
N SER A 39 -2.37 -4.91 6.49
CA SER A 39 -1.58 -5.50 7.58
C SER A 39 -0.36 -6.27 7.04
N ALA A 40 -0.56 -7.08 6.01
CA ALA A 40 0.51 -7.85 5.38
C ALA A 40 1.56 -6.94 4.75
N MET A 41 1.14 -5.86 4.08
CA MET A 41 2.05 -4.89 3.47
C MET A 41 2.92 -4.18 4.51
N ILE A 42 2.31 -3.64 5.57
CA ILE A 42 3.04 -2.96 6.67
C ILE A 42 4.05 -3.93 7.31
N LYS A 43 3.61 -5.14 7.66
CA LYS A 43 4.48 -6.16 8.26
C LYS A 43 5.61 -6.59 7.32
N GLY A 44 5.34 -6.68 6.02
CA GLY A 44 6.35 -6.98 5.01
C GLY A 44 7.46 -5.95 4.98
N ILE A 45 7.11 -4.66 5.00
CA ILE A 45 8.08 -3.55 5.01
C ILE A 45 8.89 -3.54 6.30
N THR A 46 8.24 -3.66 7.46
CA THR A 46 8.95 -3.64 8.75
C THR A 46 9.87 -4.84 8.92
N THR A 47 9.39 -6.05 8.61
CA THR A 47 10.19 -7.29 8.66
C THR A 47 11.39 -7.21 7.72
N SER A 48 11.19 -6.69 6.51
CA SER A 48 12.28 -6.49 5.55
C SER A 48 13.33 -5.52 6.09
N THR A 49 12.89 -4.41 6.68
CA THR A 49 13.76 -3.39 7.28
C THR A 49 14.56 -3.97 8.45
N GLU A 50 13.93 -4.74 9.34
CA GLU A 50 14.62 -5.43 10.42
C GLU A 50 15.67 -6.41 9.91
N LYS A 51 15.34 -7.19 8.88
CA LYS A 51 16.27 -8.14 8.27
C LYS A 51 17.48 -7.43 7.67
N VAL A 52 17.24 -6.36 6.92
CA VAL A 52 18.27 -5.48 6.35
C VAL A 52 19.17 -4.92 7.46
N ASN A 53 18.59 -4.34 8.51
CA ASN A 53 19.37 -3.80 9.62
C ASN A 53 20.24 -4.85 10.30
N ARG A 54 19.77 -6.09 10.45
CA ARG A 54 20.59 -7.18 11.02
C ARG A 54 21.74 -7.60 10.10
N LEU A 55 21.56 -7.53 8.78
CA LEU A 55 22.62 -7.82 7.82
C LEU A 55 23.74 -6.77 7.86
N PHE A 56 23.38 -5.50 8.04
CA PHE A 56 24.33 -4.38 8.03
C PHE A 56 24.86 -3.98 9.42
N LYS A 57 24.26 -4.46 10.53
CA LYS A 57 24.77 -4.26 11.90
C LYS A 57 25.84 -5.29 12.32
N LYS A 58 26.31 -6.14 11.41
CA LYS A 58 27.30 -7.16 11.71
C LYS A 58 28.72 -6.56 11.63
N ASP A 59 29.03 -5.74 12.63
CA ASP A 59 30.39 -5.48 13.11
C ASP A 59 30.55 -6.14 14.49
#